data_AF-Q1CQT1-F1
#
_entry.id   AF-Q1CQT1-F1
#
_cell.length_a   1.000
_cell.length_b   1.000
_cell.length_c   1.000
_cell.angle_alpha   90.00
_cell.angle_beta   90.00
_cell.angle_gamma   90.00
#
_symmetry.space_group_name_H-M   'P 1'
#
loop_
_entity.id
_entity.type
_entity.pdbx_description
1 polymer ?
#
loop_
_entity_poly.entity_id
_entity_poly.type
_entity_poly.pdbx_seq_one_letter_code
_entity_poly.pdbx_strand_id
1 'polypeptide(L)'
;MQELQLKVTQAQVEIIDREKFEQNINEVVAKYQNYAVTAGTIKDDKQVLADLRKLKKQLSDERIKVKKELSKPADDIDGYIKQASKPLDDTIDKIATDVKEFEDHQKALRLDTVKSYLSNKASEYMLDPRIFDEKAMEYTKAGNFMADGVTLKKVTMKSLEDLVTFEYQKEQEVEKAKATVSGQCAEYGMTDQPYIRMLKEMTLVEVLGQIKADYLAEKQKQEMRKAEEEREQLLAAQQTKEQEQAQKSAEIPQIDKETGEILDGWQLSQNNQETLTGAENEFKKYNQKMTLEVYFEDTAEKDRFKTGLTQLGFDFKKNYQVSGYQNIEPLTQAELARRCGW
;
A
#
# COMPACT_ATOMS: atom_id res chain seq x y z
N MET A 1 47.22 3.22 -29.54
CA MET A 1 48.06 2.91 -28.37
C MET A 1 48.91 1.70 -28.72
N GLN A 2 50.15 1.65 -28.28
CA GLN A 2 51.00 0.48 -28.51
C GLN A 2 50.64 -0.58 -27.47
N GLU A 3 50.37 -1.81 -27.91
CA GLU A 3 50.03 -2.92 -27.02
C GLU A 3 51.26 -3.38 -26.24
N LEU A 4 51.06 -3.78 -24.97
CA LEU A 4 52.12 -4.35 -24.15
C LEU A 4 52.54 -5.71 -24.74
N GLN A 5 53.81 -5.83 -25.12
CA GLN A 5 54.39 -7.08 -25.59
C GLN A 5 55.41 -7.60 -24.57
N LEU A 6 55.19 -8.81 -24.06
CA LEU A 6 56.08 -9.48 -23.13
C LEU A 6 56.75 -10.66 -23.81
N LYS A 7 58.07 -10.76 -23.69
CA LYS A 7 58.83 -11.94 -24.13
C LYS A 7 59.13 -12.81 -22.92
N VAL A 8 58.69 -14.06 -22.95
CA VAL A 8 58.96 -15.05 -21.90
C VAL A 8 59.98 -16.05 -22.42
N THR A 9 61.07 -16.24 -21.67
CA THR A 9 62.05 -17.31 -21.91
C THR A 9 61.93 -18.35 -20.82
N GLN A 10 61.83 -19.62 -21.19
CA GLN A 10 61.70 -20.72 -20.22
C GLN A 10 63.02 -20.93 -19.46
N ALA A 11 62.95 -20.97 -18.13
CA ALA A 11 64.10 -21.29 -17.30
C ALA A 11 64.33 -22.82 -17.25
N GLN A 12 65.58 -23.25 -17.38
CA GLN A 12 66.00 -24.65 -17.20
C GLN A 12 66.58 -24.84 -15.80
N VAL A 13 66.19 -25.93 -15.13
CA VAL A 13 66.66 -26.29 -13.79
C VAL A 13 67.17 -27.72 -13.84
N GLU A 14 68.42 -27.92 -13.46
CA GLU A 14 69.06 -29.24 -13.44
C GLU A 14 69.69 -29.50 -12.07
N ILE A 15 69.60 -30.75 -11.61
CA ILE A 15 70.37 -31.21 -10.45
C ILE A 15 71.74 -31.63 -10.97
N ILE A 16 72.78 -30.90 -10.56
CA ILE A 16 74.18 -31.21 -10.91
C ILE A 16 74.52 -32.59 -10.34
N ASP A 17 75.08 -33.46 -11.19
CA ASP A 17 75.44 -34.84 -10.85
C ASP A 17 74.32 -35.60 -10.14
N ARG A 18 73.11 -35.56 -10.71
CA ARG A 18 71.91 -36.20 -10.15
C ARG A 18 72.14 -37.64 -9.69
N GLU A 19 72.83 -38.45 -10.48
CA GLU A 19 73.14 -39.84 -10.12
C GLU A 19 73.99 -39.93 -8.84
N LYS A 20 75.00 -39.08 -8.72
CA LYS A 20 75.86 -39.03 -7.53
C LYS A 20 75.10 -38.50 -6.31
N PHE A 21 74.21 -37.53 -6.52
CA PHE A 21 73.32 -37.04 -5.47
C PHE A 21 72.39 -38.15 -4.96
N GLU A 22 71.72 -38.87 -5.86
CA GLU A 22 70.84 -39.99 -5.52
C GLU A 22 71.60 -41.12 -4.83
N GLN A 23 72.82 -41.45 -5.30
CA GLN A 23 73.72 -42.40 -4.63
C GLN A 23 74.05 -41.98 -3.20
N ASN A 24 74.49 -40.74 -2.98
CA ASN A 24 74.82 -40.23 -1.64
C ASN A 24 73.62 -40.30 -0.69
N ILE A 25 72.41 -39.98 -1.15
CA ILE A 25 71.19 -40.10 -0.35
C ILE A 25 70.92 -41.57 0.02
N ASN A 26 71.03 -42.47 -0.96
CA ASN A 26 70.82 -43.91 -0.74
C ASN A 26 71.85 -44.49 0.24
N GLU A 27 73.11 -44.06 0.18
CA GLU A 27 74.16 -44.46 1.13
C GLU A 27 73.84 -43.99 2.56
N VAL A 28 73.41 -42.74 2.73
CA VAL A 28 72.99 -42.22 4.04
C VAL A 28 71.79 -43.00 4.57
N VAL A 29 70.81 -43.29 3.72
CA VAL A 29 69.64 -44.10 4.10
C VAL A 29 70.09 -45.51 4.52
N ALA A 30 70.88 -46.21 3.71
CA ALA A 30 71.36 -47.57 4.00
C ALA A 30 72.18 -47.63 5.30
N LYS A 31 73.03 -46.62 5.54
CA LYS A 31 73.84 -46.53 6.77
C LYS A 31 72.98 -46.46 8.03
N TYR A 32 71.84 -45.77 7.98
CA TYR A 32 71.00 -45.52 9.15
C TYR A 32 69.69 -46.32 9.17
N GLN A 33 69.39 -47.13 8.15
CA GLN A 33 68.13 -47.87 7.99
C GLN A 33 67.83 -48.81 9.17
N ASN A 34 68.86 -49.48 9.70
CA ASN A 34 68.76 -50.39 10.84
C ASN A 34 69.43 -49.82 12.11
N TYR A 35 69.59 -48.50 12.19
CA TYR A 35 70.24 -47.84 13.33
C TYR A 35 69.37 -47.90 14.59
N ALA A 36 69.90 -48.47 15.67
CA ALA A 36 69.20 -48.60 16.94
C ALA A 36 69.83 -47.69 18.00
N VAL A 37 69.02 -46.80 18.56
CA VAL A 37 69.40 -45.91 19.67
C VAL A 37 69.42 -46.71 20.97
N THR A 38 70.48 -46.56 21.77
CA THR A 38 70.60 -47.23 23.09
C THR A 38 70.85 -46.21 24.20
N ALA A 39 70.60 -46.61 25.45
CA ALA A 39 70.81 -45.74 26.60
C ALA A 39 72.29 -45.28 26.73
N GLY A 40 73.25 -46.11 26.30
CA GLY A 40 74.68 -45.79 26.35
C GLY A 40 75.15 -44.84 25.23
N THR A 41 74.44 -44.78 24.11
CA THR A 41 74.82 -43.99 22.91
C THR A 41 74.00 -42.71 22.74
N ILE A 42 73.01 -42.46 23.61
CA ILE A 42 72.00 -41.40 23.47
C ILE A 42 72.57 -40.00 23.25
N LYS A 43 73.76 -39.70 23.79
CA LYS A 43 74.44 -38.42 23.60
C LYS A 43 74.86 -38.23 22.14
N ASP A 44 75.45 -39.26 21.55
CA ASP A 44 75.94 -39.25 20.17
C ASP A 44 74.78 -39.44 19.17
N ASP A 45 73.76 -40.21 19.54
CA ASP A 45 72.54 -40.40 18.73
C ASP A 45 71.79 -39.08 18.48
N LYS A 46 71.79 -38.17 19.46
CA LYS A 46 71.23 -36.83 19.30
C LYS A 46 72.01 -36.00 18.27
N GLN A 47 73.33 -36.18 18.19
CA GLN A 47 74.16 -35.52 17.18
C GLN A 47 73.86 -36.06 15.79
N VAL A 48 73.77 -37.39 15.64
CA VAL A 48 73.39 -38.04 14.35
C VAL A 48 72.02 -37.54 13.86
N LEU A 49 71.03 -37.45 14.74
CA LEU A 49 69.70 -36.91 14.38
C LEU A 49 69.78 -35.45 13.96
N ALA A 50 70.59 -34.63 14.63
CA ALA A 50 70.78 -33.23 14.27
C ALA A 50 71.40 -33.09 12.88
N ASP A 51 72.39 -33.93 12.55
CA ASP A 51 73.07 -33.92 11.25
C ASP A 51 72.14 -34.36 10.11
N LEU A 52 71.33 -35.41 10.31
CA LEU A 52 70.31 -35.84 9.33
C LEU A 52 69.24 -34.77 9.10
N ARG A 53 68.77 -34.10 10.16
CA ARG A 53 67.83 -32.98 10.05
C ARG A 53 68.44 -31.80 9.33
N LYS A 54 69.73 -31.50 9.57
CA LYS A 54 70.47 -30.45 8.88
C LYS A 54 70.57 -30.74 7.38
N LEU A 55 70.89 -31.97 7.00
CA LEU A 55 70.91 -32.40 5.59
C LEU A 55 69.55 -32.22 4.92
N LYS A 56 68.46 -32.73 5.53
CA LYS A 56 67.10 -32.55 5.01
C LYS A 56 66.72 -31.07 4.85
N LYS A 57 67.11 -30.24 5.83
CA LYS A 57 66.86 -28.80 5.80
C LYS A 57 67.59 -28.14 4.61
N GLN A 58 68.87 -28.44 4.40
CA GLN A 58 69.64 -27.90 3.28
C GLN A 58 68.99 -28.20 1.92
N LEU A 59 68.47 -29.41 1.71
CA LEU A 59 67.76 -29.77 0.48
C LEU A 59 66.48 -28.95 0.28
N SER A 60 65.71 -28.76 1.36
CA SER A 60 64.51 -27.93 1.34
C SER A 60 64.84 -26.47 1.08
N ASP A 61 65.91 -25.95 1.70
CA ASP A 61 66.35 -24.57 1.57
C ASP A 61 66.79 -24.27 0.12
N GLU A 62 67.57 -25.16 -0.51
CA GLU A 62 68.00 -24.98 -1.91
C GLU A 62 66.80 -25.06 -2.88
N ARG A 63 65.87 -26.00 -2.66
CA ARG A 63 64.61 -26.07 -3.42
C ARG A 63 63.80 -24.77 -3.32
N ILE A 64 63.67 -24.22 -2.11
CA ILE A 64 62.93 -22.96 -1.89
C ILE A 64 63.66 -21.79 -2.57
N LYS A 65 64.98 -21.74 -2.48
CA LYS A 65 65.81 -20.71 -3.11
C LYS A 65 65.65 -20.72 -4.62
N VAL A 66 65.82 -21.87 -5.28
CA VAL A 66 65.61 -22.01 -6.73
C VAL A 66 64.19 -21.61 -7.12
N LYS A 67 63.16 -22.06 -6.38
CA LYS A 67 61.77 -21.66 -6.64
C LYS A 67 61.58 -20.14 -6.58
N LYS A 68 62.17 -19.46 -5.59
CA LYS A 68 62.10 -17.99 -5.45
C LYS A 68 62.84 -17.27 -6.57
N GLU A 69 64.01 -17.74 -6.96
CA GLU A 69 64.79 -17.16 -8.06
C GLU A 69 64.02 -17.26 -9.38
N LEU A 70 63.32 -18.36 -9.62
CA LEU A 70 62.50 -18.58 -10.81
C LEU A 70 61.19 -17.78 -10.81
N SER A 71 60.58 -17.53 -9.64
CA SER A 71 59.35 -16.73 -9.55
C SER A 71 59.62 -15.23 -9.63
N LYS A 72 60.80 -14.78 -9.18
CA LYS A 72 61.15 -13.37 -9.08
C LYS A 72 60.93 -12.56 -10.36
N PRO A 73 61.33 -13.00 -11.56
CA PRO A 73 61.07 -12.23 -12.79
C PRO A 73 59.58 -12.03 -13.08
N ALA A 74 58.74 -13.00 -12.73
CA ALA A 74 57.29 -12.88 -12.91
C ALA A 74 56.69 -11.90 -11.87
N ASP A 75 57.12 -12.01 -10.61
CA ASP A 75 56.72 -11.10 -9.53
C ASP A 75 57.15 -9.65 -9.83
N ASP A 76 58.37 -9.45 -10.35
CA ASP A 76 58.91 -8.15 -10.72
C ASP A 76 58.13 -7.52 -11.89
N ILE A 77 57.77 -8.30 -12.91
CA ILE A 77 56.96 -7.81 -14.04
C ILE A 77 55.53 -7.46 -13.59
N ASP A 78 54.89 -8.29 -12.78
CA ASP A 78 53.56 -8.01 -12.22
C ASP A 78 53.57 -6.71 -11.39
N GLY A 79 54.54 -6.57 -10.50
CA GLY A 79 54.74 -5.37 -9.70
C GLY A 79 54.98 -4.12 -10.56
N TYR A 80 55.84 -4.24 -11.58
CA TYR A 80 56.12 -3.15 -12.51
C TYR A 80 54.86 -2.74 -13.30
N ILE A 81 54.12 -3.70 -13.87
CA ILE A 81 52.90 -3.40 -14.64
C ILE A 81 51.87 -2.69 -13.76
N LYS A 82 51.62 -3.19 -12.54
CA LYS A 82 50.70 -2.55 -11.58
C LYS A 82 51.14 -1.13 -11.23
N GLN A 83 52.43 -0.91 -11.00
CA GLN A 83 52.95 0.41 -10.68
C GLN A 83 52.88 1.36 -11.88
N ALA A 84 53.18 0.86 -13.09
CA ALA A 84 53.18 1.63 -14.32
C ALA A 84 51.76 1.93 -14.83
N SER A 85 50.78 1.05 -14.59
CA SER A 85 49.37 1.26 -14.94
C SER A 85 48.66 2.17 -13.94
N LYS A 86 49.13 2.25 -12.70
CA LYS A 86 48.46 3.02 -11.65
C LYS A 86 48.09 4.46 -12.04
N PRO A 87 48.98 5.29 -12.66
CA PRO A 87 48.58 6.63 -13.10
C PRO A 87 47.46 6.63 -14.16
N LEU A 88 47.40 5.59 -14.99
CA LEU A 88 46.31 5.41 -15.95
C LEU A 88 45.01 5.03 -15.23
N ASP A 89 45.07 4.11 -14.27
CA ASP A 89 43.93 3.71 -13.45
C ASP A 89 43.37 4.92 -12.68
N ASP A 90 44.24 5.70 -12.01
CA ASP A 90 43.87 6.93 -11.30
C ASP A 90 43.21 7.97 -12.26
N THR A 91 43.69 8.04 -13.51
CA THR A 91 43.11 8.92 -14.55
C THR A 91 41.74 8.43 -15.01
N ILE A 92 41.57 7.12 -15.21
CA ILE A 92 40.29 6.50 -15.56
C ILE A 92 39.26 6.75 -14.46
N ASP A 93 39.63 6.53 -13.20
CA ASP A 93 38.73 6.72 -12.05
C ASP A 93 38.30 8.18 -11.91
N LYS A 94 39.23 9.11 -12.12
CA LYS A 94 38.92 10.55 -12.13
C LYS A 94 37.93 10.88 -13.26
N ILE A 95 38.21 10.45 -14.49
CA ILE A 95 37.32 10.73 -15.64
C ILE A 95 35.95 10.09 -15.41
N ALA A 96 35.88 8.88 -14.89
CA ALA A 96 34.62 8.21 -14.57
C ALA A 96 33.80 9.00 -13.54
N THR A 97 34.47 9.52 -12.51
CA THR A 97 33.85 10.39 -11.50
C THR A 97 33.34 11.69 -12.13
N ASP A 98 34.20 12.40 -12.88
CA ASP A 98 33.86 13.66 -13.54
C ASP A 98 32.66 13.49 -14.52
N VAL A 99 32.64 12.39 -15.28
CA VAL A 99 31.52 12.05 -16.20
C VAL A 99 30.24 11.82 -15.42
N LYS A 100 30.29 11.03 -14.33
CA LYS A 100 29.10 10.76 -13.50
C LYS A 100 28.55 12.03 -12.87
N GLU A 101 29.41 12.87 -12.30
CA GLU A 101 29.01 14.16 -11.71
C GLU A 101 28.38 15.08 -12.76
N PHE A 102 28.98 15.15 -13.96
CA PHE A 102 28.42 15.93 -15.06
C PHE A 102 27.04 15.41 -15.49
N GLU A 103 26.88 14.10 -15.65
CA GLU A 103 25.58 13.49 -16.02
C GLU A 103 24.49 13.74 -14.98
N ASP A 104 24.84 13.63 -13.69
CA ASP A 104 23.89 13.87 -12.60
C ASP A 104 23.52 15.35 -12.49
N HIS A 105 24.48 16.26 -12.68
CA HIS A 105 24.20 17.70 -12.79
C HIS A 105 23.30 18.01 -13.99
N GLN A 106 23.54 17.40 -15.16
CA GLN A 106 22.66 17.54 -16.33
C GLN A 106 21.24 17.02 -16.09
N LYS A 107 21.07 15.91 -15.36
CA LYS A 107 19.73 15.43 -14.95
C LYS A 107 19.05 16.42 -14.01
N ALA A 108 19.76 16.96 -13.03
CA ALA A 108 19.23 17.94 -12.09
C ALA A 108 18.80 19.23 -12.79
N LEU A 109 19.63 19.77 -13.68
CA LEU A 109 19.29 20.94 -14.50
C LEU A 109 18.06 20.70 -15.37
N ARG A 110 17.97 19.54 -16.04
CA ARG A 110 16.79 19.20 -16.84
C ARG A 110 15.52 19.12 -16.00
N LEU A 111 15.60 18.52 -14.81
CA LEU A 111 14.47 18.49 -13.88
C LEU A 111 14.06 19.90 -13.46
N ASP A 112 15.03 20.75 -13.12
CA ASP A 112 14.77 22.14 -12.73
C ASP A 112 14.12 22.95 -13.87
N THR A 113 14.59 22.79 -15.11
CA THR A 113 13.93 23.41 -16.28
C THR A 113 12.48 22.96 -16.42
N VAL A 114 12.21 21.66 -16.32
CA VAL A 114 10.83 21.12 -16.45
C VAL A 114 9.95 21.66 -15.32
N LYS A 115 10.42 21.62 -14.07
CA LYS A 115 9.68 22.15 -12.91
C LYS A 115 9.43 23.65 -13.03
N SER A 116 10.43 24.42 -13.45
CA SER A 116 10.30 25.86 -13.67
C SER A 116 9.26 26.17 -14.75
N TYR A 117 9.28 25.43 -15.86
CA TYR A 117 8.29 25.59 -16.92
C TYR A 117 6.86 25.25 -16.44
N LEU A 118 6.70 24.11 -15.76
CA LEU A 118 5.42 23.71 -15.16
C LEU A 118 4.93 24.71 -14.11
N SER A 119 5.81 25.23 -13.26
CA SER A 119 5.46 26.24 -12.24
C SER A 119 4.96 27.52 -12.88
N ASN A 120 5.62 27.99 -13.94
CA ASN A 120 5.16 29.16 -14.68
C ASN A 120 3.78 28.93 -15.28
N LYS A 121 3.56 27.78 -15.93
CA LYS A 121 2.26 27.43 -16.52
C LYS A 121 1.16 27.21 -15.50
N ALA A 122 1.45 26.52 -14.40
CA ALA A 122 0.52 26.30 -13.31
C ALA A 122 0.06 27.61 -12.67
N SER A 123 0.95 28.60 -12.55
CA SER A 123 0.62 29.92 -11.99
C SER A 123 -0.42 30.68 -12.82
N GLU A 124 -0.48 30.47 -14.14
CA GLU A 124 -1.52 31.06 -15.01
C GLU A 124 -2.94 30.60 -14.61
N TYR A 125 -3.04 29.43 -13.97
CA TYR A 125 -4.29 28.82 -13.50
C TYR A 125 -4.42 28.77 -11.97
N MET A 126 -3.49 29.38 -11.23
CA MET A 126 -3.42 29.34 -9.76
C MET A 126 -3.31 27.91 -9.17
N LEU A 127 -2.78 26.96 -9.95
CA LEU A 127 -2.54 25.59 -9.48
C LEU A 127 -1.26 25.51 -8.65
N ASP A 128 -1.23 24.65 -7.62
CA ASP A 128 0.00 24.34 -6.89
C ASP A 128 0.95 23.55 -7.81
N PRO A 129 2.15 24.08 -8.16
CA PRO A 129 3.09 23.39 -9.04
C PRO A 129 3.51 22.01 -8.55
N ARG A 130 3.44 21.74 -7.24
CA ARG A 130 3.88 20.48 -6.63
C ARG A 130 3.07 19.28 -7.06
N ILE A 131 1.82 19.48 -7.52
CA ILE A 131 0.99 18.39 -8.04
C ILE A 131 1.60 17.72 -9.29
N PHE A 132 2.53 18.41 -9.96
CA PHE A 132 3.21 17.91 -11.15
C PHE A 132 4.59 17.29 -10.88
N ASP A 133 5.06 17.24 -9.63
CA ASP A 133 6.43 16.82 -9.31
C ASP A 133 6.77 15.40 -9.80
N GLU A 134 5.84 14.46 -9.65
CA GLU A 134 6.01 13.08 -10.13
C GLU A 134 6.07 13.04 -11.67
N LYS A 135 5.18 13.79 -12.32
CA LYS A 135 5.12 13.87 -13.79
C LYS A 135 6.35 14.55 -14.36
N ALA A 136 6.89 15.58 -13.70
CA ALA A 136 8.09 16.28 -14.14
C ALA A 136 9.29 15.33 -14.33
N MET A 137 9.41 14.29 -13.50
CA MET A 137 10.50 13.30 -13.61
C MET A 137 10.46 12.52 -14.93
N GLU A 138 9.26 12.26 -15.48
CA GLU A 138 9.08 11.55 -16.75
C GLU A 138 9.63 12.34 -17.95
N TYR A 139 9.77 13.67 -17.82
CA TYR A 139 10.20 14.56 -18.90
C TYR A 139 11.70 14.92 -18.88
N THR A 140 12.50 14.35 -17.97
CA THR A 140 13.93 14.66 -17.82
C THR A 140 14.88 14.02 -18.85
N LYS A 141 14.35 13.17 -19.76
CA LYS A 141 15.15 12.49 -20.78
C LYS A 141 15.74 13.48 -21.79
N ALA A 142 16.98 13.26 -22.22
CA ALA A 142 17.67 14.09 -23.22
C ALA A 142 16.83 14.36 -24.49
N GLY A 143 16.04 13.38 -24.92
CA GLY A 143 15.17 13.50 -26.09
C GLY A 143 14.10 14.61 -26.00
N ASN A 144 13.78 15.09 -24.80
CA ASN A 144 12.82 16.17 -24.56
C ASN A 144 13.44 17.58 -24.64
N PHE A 145 14.77 17.65 -24.73
CA PHE A 145 15.52 18.90 -24.77
C PHE A 145 16.16 19.10 -26.14
N MET A 146 16.46 20.35 -26.46
CA MET A 146 17.24 20.74 -27.62
C MET A 146 18.69 20.24 -27.48
N ALA A 147 19.51 20.45 -28.51
CA ALA A 147 20.91 20.01 -28.51
C ALA A 147 21.76 20.69 -27.41
N ASP A 148 21.29 21.81 -26.85
CA ASP A 148 21.92 22.50 -25.72
C ASP A 148 21.71 21.78 -24.37
N GLY A 149 20.86 20.74 -24.33
CA GLY A 149 20.59 19.91 -23.15
C GLY A 149 19.72 20.57 -22.08
N VAL A 150 19.37 21.85 -22.22
CA VAL A 150 18.68 22.64 -21.18
C VAL A 150 17.40 23.30 -21.67
N THR A 151 17.24 23.52 -22.98
CA THR A 151 16.02 24.12 -23.54
C THR A 151 15.02 23.04 -23.91
N LEU A 152 13.77 23.15 -23.47
CA LEU A 152 12.71 22.20 -23.82
C LEU A 152 12.35 22.28 -25.31
N LYS A 153 12.07 21.13 -25.93
CA LYS A 153 11.50 21.09 -27.28
C LYS A 153 10.04 21.58 -27.27
N LYS A 154 9.59 22.16 -28.39
CA LYS A 154 8.20 22.60 -28.56
C LYS A 154 7.16 21.51 -28.31
N VAL A 155 7.42 20.29 -28.77
CA VAL A 155 6.53 19.13 -28.54
C VAL A 155 6.43 18.77 -27.06
N THR A 156 7.55 18.85 -26.34
CA THR A 156 7.62 18.61 -24.90
C THR A 156 6.88 19.72 -24.13
N MET A 157 7.13 20.99 -24.48
CA MET A 157 6.42 22.14 -23.95
C MET A 157 4.91 21.98 -24.08
N LYS A 158 4.41 21.66 -25.29
CA LYS A 158 2.99 21.40 -25.52
C LYS A 158 2.44 20.29 -24.62
N SER A 159 3.16 19.18 -24.48
CA SER A 159 2.72 18.09 -23.62
C SER A 159 2.66 18.49 -22.14
N LEU A 160 3.57 19.33 -21.67
CA LEU A 160 3.55 19.88 -20.31
C LEU A 160 2.39 20.86 -20.13
N GLU A 161 2.10 21.70 -21.14
CA GLU A 161 0.93 22.59 -21.15
C GLU A 161 -0.38 21.79 -21.10
N ASP A 162 -0.50 20.73 -21.89
CA ASP A 162 -1.67 19.86 -21.91
C ASP A 162 -1.91 19.23 -20.52
N LEU A 163 -0.85 18.82 -19.80
CA LEU A 163 -0.95 18.32 -18.42
C LEU A 163 -1.51 19.36 -17.45
N VAL A 164 -1.01 20.59 -17.51
CA VAL A 164 -1.49 21.70 -16.65
C VAL A 164 -2.96 22.01 -16.96
N THR A 165 -3.30 22.08 -18.23
CA THR A 165 -4.65 22.40 -18.68
C THR A 165 -5.64 21.31 -18.27
N PHE A 166 -5.22 20.04 -18.30
CA PHE A 166 -6.04 18.91 -17.86
C PHE A 166 -6.35 18.97 -16.35
N GLU A 167 -5.36 19.22 -15.49
CA GLU A 167 -5.60 19.35 -14.05
C GLU A 167 -6.48 20.57 -13.73
N TYR A 168 -6.29 21.69 -14.41
CA TYR A 168 -7.17 22.86 -14.27
C TYR A 168 -8.63 22.53 -14.64
N GLN A 169 -8.84 21.84 -15.77
CA GLN A 169 -10.20 21.44 -16.19
C GLN A 169 -10.85 20.53 -15.15
N LYS A 170 -10.10 19.61 -14.56
CA LYS A 170 -10.59 18.71 -13.51
C LYS A 170 -11.00 19.48 -12.25
N GLU A 171 -10.23 20.48 -11.80
CA GLU A 171 -10.65 21.34 -10.69
C GLU A 171 -11.92 22.15 -11.02
N GLN A 172 -11.99 22.68 -12.24
CA GLN A 172 -13.17 23.42 -12.70
C GLN A 172 -14.43 22.55 -12.73
N GLU A 173 -14.34 21.29 -13.16
CA GLU A 173 -15.47 20.36 -13.12
C GLU A 173 -15.92 20.05 -11.68
N VAL A 174 -14.98 19.94 -10.74
CA VAL A 174 -15.31 19.78 -9.31
C VAL A 174 -16.01 21.03 -8.77
N GLU A 175 -15.53 22.23 -9.08
CA GLU A 175 -16.17 23.48 -8.63
C GLU A 175 -17.56 23.67 -9.24
N LYS A 176 -17.76 23.36 -10.51
CA LYS A 176 -19.10 23.35 -11.14
C LYS A 176 -20.03 22.35 -10.46
N ALA A 177 -19.55 21.15 -10.11
CA ALA A 177 -20.35 20.16 -9.41
C ALA A 177 -20.76 20.66 -8.01
N LYS A 178 -19.85 21.28 -7.26
CA LYS A 178 -20.16 21.92 -5.97
C LYS A 178 -21.19 23.02 -6.13
N ALA A 179 -21.01 23.93 -7.08
CA ALA A 179 -21.95 25.02 -7.35
C ALA A 179 -23.35 24.50 -7.72
N THR A 180 -23.42 23.42 -8.51
CA THR A 180 -24.69 22.76 -8.86
C THR A 180 -25.38 22.19 -7.62
N VAL A 181 -24.63 21.53 -6.74
CA VAL A 181 -25.14 21.02 -5.46
C VAL A 181 -25.64 22.16 -4.57
N SER A 182 -24.85 23.22 -4.39
CA SER A 182 -25.23 24.39 -3.59
C SER A 182 -26.49 25.06 -4.13
N GLY A 183 -26.59 25.22 -5.46
CA GLY A 183 -27.79 25.76 -6.11
C GLY A 183 -29.04 24.92 -5.82
N GLN A 184 -28.95 23.60 -6.00
CA GLN A 184 -30.06 22.69 -5.73
C GLN A 184 -30.49 22.69 -4.25
N CYS A 185 -29.53 22.71 -3.33
CA CYS A 185 -29.82 22.80 -1.90
C CYS A 185 -30.47 24.14 -1.53
N ALA A 186 -30.01 25.25 -2.11
CA ALA A 186 -30.60 26.57 -1.88
C ALA A 186 -32.06 26.64 -2.38
N GLU A 187 -32.37 26.06 -3.54
CA GLU A 187 -33.76 25.95 -4.05
C GLU A 187 -34.69 25.20 -3.08
N TYR A 188 -34.17 24.21 -2.35
CA TYR A 188 -34.93 23.44 -1.36
C TYR A 188 -34.84 23.99 0.07
N GLY A 189 -34.10 25.09 0.29
CA GLY A 189 -33.87 25.63 1.64
C GLY A 189 -33.05 24.71 2.55
N MET A 190 -32.18 23.87 1.97
CA MET A 190 -31.36 22.89 2.66
C MET A 190 -29.89 23.35 2.75
N THR A 191 -29.14 22.80 3.71
CA THR A 191 -27.70 23.03 3.83
C THR A 191 -26.92 22.19 2.82
N ASP A 192 -25.94 22.78 2.14
CA ASP A 192 -25.20 22.14 1.04
C ASP A 192 -23.98 21.31 1.49
N GLN A 193 -23.34 21.67 2.60
CA GLN A 193 -22.09 21.07 3.08
C GLN A 193 -22.11 19.53 3.20
N PRO A 194 -23.18 18.87 3.69
CA PRO A 194 -23.25 17.42 3.73
C PRO A 194 -23.12 16.79 2.34
N TYR A 195 -23.78 17.37 1.34
CA TYR A 195 -23.84 16.87 -0.03
C TYR A 195 -22.58 17.20 -0.82
N ILE A 196 -21.97 18.38 -0.61
CA ILE A 196 -20.66 18.72 -1.17
C ILE A 196 -19.60 17.70 -0.76
N ARG A 197 -19.63 17.24 0.50
CA ARG A 197 -18.71 16.20 0.97
C ARG A 197 -18.95 14.85 0.29
N MET A 198 -20.18 14.53 -0.10
CA MET A 198 -20.51 13.30 -0.83
C MET A 198 -19.88 13.26 -2.22
N LEU A 199 -19.62 14.41 -2.86
CA LEU A 199 -18.93 14.48 -4.17
C LEU A 199 -17.52 13.88 -4.17
N LYS A 200 -16.95 13.57 -2.99
CA LYS A 200 -15.67 12.84 -2.88
C LYS A 200 -15.78 11.36 -3.25
N GLU A 201 -16.96 10.77 -3.05
CA GLU A 201 -17.19 9.32 -3.20
C GLU A 201 -18.32 9.00 -4.18
N MET A 202 -19.14 9.99 -4.54
CA MET A 202 -20.34 9.84 -5.37
C MET A 202 -20.31 10.79 -6.56
N THR A 203 -21.00 10.41 -7.62
CA THR A 203 -21.18 11.27 -8.80
C THR A 203 -22.16 12.41 -8.53
N LEU A 204 -22.04 13.51 -9.28
CA LEU A 204 -22.96 14.64 -9.19
C LEU A 204 -24.44 14.20 -9.30
N VAL A 205 -24.74 13.26 -10.21
CA VAL A 205 -26.10 12.76 -10.43
C VAL A 205 -26.64 12.04 -9.20
N GLU A 206 -25.82 11.20 -8.55
CA GLU A 206 -26.23 10.48 -7.35
C GLU A 206 -26.46 11.44 -6.18
N VAL A 207 -25.58 12.43 -6.02
CA VAL A 207 -25.72 13.46 -4.96
C VAL A 207 -26.99 14.29 -5.16
N LEU A 208 -27.28 14.73 -6.39
CA LEU A 208 -28.53 15.42 -6.71
C LEU A 208 -29.77 14.56 -6.45
N GLY A 209 -29.67 13.24 -6.71
CA GLY A 209 -30.69 12.27 -6.36
C GLY A 209 -30.97 12.21 -4.85
N GLN A 210 -29.91 12.18 -4.04
CA GLN A 210 -30.02 12.18 -2.57
C GLN A 210 -30.64 13.49 -2.04
N ILE A 211 -30.19 14.64 -2.53
CA ILE A 211 -30.75 15.95 -2.17
C ILE A 211 -32.26 15.97 -2.39
N LYS A 212 -32.71 15.48 -3.55
CA LYS A 212 -34.13 15.41 -3.89
C LYS A 212 -34.91 14.45 -2.99
N ALA A 213 -34.34 13.28 -2.67
CA ALA A 213 -34.99 12.30 -1.81
C ALA A 213 -35.18 12.85 -0.38
N ASP A 214 -34.14 13.48 0.18
CA ASP A 214 -34.19 14.09 1.51
C ASP A 214 -35.19 15.25 1.57
N TYR A 215 -35.23 16.09 0.54
CA TYR A 215 -36.23 17.17 0.44
C TYR A 215 -37.66 16.63 0.45
N LEU A 216 -37.94 15.59 -0.36
CA LEU A 216 -39.27 14.98 -0.42
C LEU A 216 -39.66 14.35 0.92
N ALA A 217 -38.73 13.69 1.59
CA ALA A 217 -38.95 13.09 2.91
C ALA A 217 -39.27 14.16 3.97
N GLU A 218 -38.51 15.26 4.02
CA GLU A 218 -38.76 16.34 4.98
C GLU A 218 -40.08 17.06 4.67
N LYS A 219 -40.42 17.28 3.39
CA LYS A 219 -41.70 17.87 2.99
C LYS A 219 -42.88 17.00 3.44
N GLN A 220 -42.83 15.69 3.19
CA GLN A 220 -43.87 14.76 3.66
C GLN A 220 -44.01 14.78 5.19
N LYS A 221 -42.89 14.83 5.92
CA LYS A 221 -42.89 14.94 7.38
C LYS A 221 -43.48 16.26 7.88
N GLN A 222 -43.25 17.37 7.17
CA GLN A 222 -43.87 18.66 7.50
C GLN A 222 -45.38 18.66 7.22
N GLU A 223 -45.82 18.06 6.12
CA GLU A 223 -47.24 17.92 5.78
C GLU A 223 -47.98 17.06 6.81
N MET A 224 -47.39 15.93 7.24
CA MET A 224 -47.96 15.10 8.30
C MET A 224 -48.08 15.82 9.64
N ARG A 225 -47.03 16.56 10.06
CA ARG A 225 -47.07 17.37 11.29
C ARG A 225 -48.17 18.43 11.25
N LYS A 226 -48.32 19.14 10.13
CA LYS A 226 -49.39 20.13 9.96
C LYS A 226 -50.78 19.50 10.02
N ALA A 227 -50.97 18.35 9.37
CA ALA A 227 -52.25 17.64 9.40
C ALA A 227 -52.60 17.15 10.83
N GLU A 228 -51.60 16.72 11.60
CA GLU A 228 -51.76 16.34 13.01
C GLU A 228 -52.11 17.55 13.88
N GLU A 229 -51.38 18.66 13.75
CA GLU A 229 -51.65 19.92 14.45
C GLU A 229 -53.05 20.47 14.13
N GLU A 230 -53.48 20.44 12.86
CA GLU A 230 -54.83 20.84 12.45
C GLU A 230 -55.91 19.95 13.07
N ARG A 231 -55.67 18.63 13.11
CA ARG A 231 -56.60 17.68 13.75
C ARG A 231 -56.70 17.92 15.26
N GLU A 232 -55.59 18.17 15.93
CA GLU A 232 -55.59 18.51 17.36
C GLU A 232 -56.32 19.82 17.64
N GLN A 233 -56.11 20.85 16.82
CA GLN A 233 -56.81 22.13 16.96
C GLN A 233 -58.33 21.98 16.75
N LEU A 234 -58.77 21.18 15.77
CA LEU A 234 -60.18 20.90 15.54
C LEU A 234 -60.82 20.15 16.72
N LEU A 235 -60.11 19.16 17.30
CA LEU A 235 -60.57 18.43 18.49
C LEU A 235 -60.67 19.35 19.71
N ALA A 236 -59.67 20.21 19.94
CA ALA A 236 -59.69 21.18 21.03
C ALA A 236 -60.84 22.20 20.88
N ALA A 237 -61.12 22.66 19.65
CA ALA A 237 -62.23 23.54 19.36
C ALA A 237 -63.60 22.87 19.56
N GLN A 238 -63.73 21.58 19.21
CA GLN A 238 -64.95 20.80 19.50
C GLN A 238 -65.16 20.64 21.01
N GLN A 239 -64.13 20.26 21.77
CA GLN A 239 -64.23 20.11 23.23
C GLN A 239 -64.61 21.42 23.92
N THR A 240 -64.09 22.56 23.44
CA THR A 240 -64.46 23.88 23.98
C THR A 240 -65.95 24.19 23.74
N LYS A 241 -66.47 23.88 22.55
CA LYS A 241 -67.91 24.05 22.22
C LYS A 241 -68.81 23.11 23.02
N GLU A 242 -68.38 21.88 23.26
CA GLU A 242 -69.10 20.91 24.11
C GLU A 242 -69.12 21.36 25.57
N GLN A 243 -68.02 21.91 26.09
CA GLN A 243 -67.98 22.50 27.44
C GLN A 243 -68.87 23.74 27.57
N GLU A 244 -68.94 24.61 26.56
CA GLU A 244 -69.87 25.76 26.52
C GLU A 244 -71.35 25.32 26.43
N GLN A 245 -71.66 24.23 25.73
CA GLN A 245 -73.01 23.63 25.70
C GLN A 245 -73.36 22.92 27.01
N ALA A 246 -72.40 22.25 27.65
CA ALA A 246 -72.60 21.63 28.96
C ALA A 246 -72.82 22.67 30.07
N GLN A 247 -72.19 23.84 30.00
CA GLN A 247 -72.46 24.96 30.90
C GLN A 247 -73.84 25.60 30.68
N LYS A 248 -74.43 25.49 29.48
CA LYS A 248 -75.80 25.94 29.19
C LYS A 248 -76.90 24.93 29.61
N SER A 249 -76.54 23.67 29.85
CA SER A 249 -77.49 22.59 30.22
C SER A 249 -77.50 22.26 31.71
N ALA A 250 -76.85 23.06 32.56
CA ALA A 250 -76.85 22.93 34.02
C ALA A 250 -78.00 23.68 34.71
N GLU A 251 -79.22 23.64 34.16
CA GLU A 251 -80.45 24.05 34.84
C GLU A 251 -81.52 22.96 34.61
N ILE A 252 -81.61 22.02 35.56
CA ILE A 252 -82.59 20.90 35.57
C ILE A 252 -83.93 21.41 36.11
N PRO A 253 -85.09 20.83 35.71
CA PRO A 253 -86.01 20.36 36.74
C PRO A 253 -86.46 18.88 36.61
N GLN A 254 -86.73 18.31 37.78
CA GLN A 254 -87.06 16.92 38.11
C GLN A 254 -88.49 16.46 37.70
N ILE A 255 -88.58 15.17 37.32
CA ILE A 255 -89.52 14.08 37.73
C ILE A 255 -91.05 14.31 37.65
N ASP A 256 -91.79 13.35 37.03
CA ASP A 256 -92.95 12.68 37.68
C ASP A 256 -93.31 11.28 37.11
N LYS A 257 -93.95 10.47 37.96
CA LYS A 257 -94.39 9.07 37.92
C LYS A 257 -95.85 8.94 37.47
N GLU A 258 -96.18 7.92 36.66
CA GLU A 258 -97.30 6.96 36.85
C GLU A 258 -97.56 6.12 35.59
N THR A 259 -97.69 4.79 35.77
CA THR A 259 -98.19 3.75 34.83
C THR A 259 -97.33 3.44 33.58
N GLY A 260 -96.86 2.23 33.29
CA GLY A 260 -97.22 0.90 33.76
C GLY A 260 -97.88 0.05 32.68
N GLU A 261 -97.26 -0.16 31.50
CA GLU A 261 -97.20 -1.47 30.82
C GLU A 261 -96.38 -1.49 29.51
N ILE A 262 -95.99 -2.72 29.19
CA ILE A 262 -95.00 -3.29 28.27
C ILE A 262 -95.47 -3.19 26.80
N LEU A 263 -94.55 -3.19 25.81
CA LEU A 263 -94.44 -4.20 24.72
C LEU A 263 -93.70 -3.68 23.47
N ASP A 264 -92.67 -4.46 23.15
CA ASP A 264 -92.32 -4.99 21.83
C ASP A 264 -91.81 -4.12 20.68
N GLY A 265 -90.71 -4.63 20.11
CA GLY A 265 -90.31 -4.44 18.71
C GLY A 265 -88.81 -4.22 18.58
N TRP A 266 -87.97 -5.25 18.75
CA TRP A 266 -87.38 -6.05 17.64
C TRP A 266 -86.57 -5.21 16.63
N GLN A 267 -85.34 -5.54 16.22
CA GLN A 267 -84.37 -6.60 16.53
C GLN A 267 -83.11 -6.33 15.67
N LEU A 268 -81.94 -6.74 16.18
CA LEU A 268 -80.76 -7.33 15.49
C LEU A 268 -80.04 -6.49 14.40
N SER A 269 -78.71 -6.40 14.39
CA SER A 269 -77.79 -7.54 14.19
C SER A 269 -76.35 -7.09 14.49
N GLN A 270 -75.69 -7.69 15.50
CA GLN A 270 -74.63 -8.70 15.38
C GLN A 270 -73.24 -8.22 14.90
N ASN A 271 -72.31 -8.34 15.85
CA ASN A 271 -71.01 -9.02 15.76
C ASN A 271 -70.04 -8.65 14.63
N ASN A 272 -68.87 -8.11 14.98
CA ASN A 272 -67.74 -8.95 15.39
C ASN A 272 -66.57 -8.11 15.91
N GLN A 273 -66.06 -8.48 17.08
CA GLN A 273 -64.67 -8.27 17.47
C GLN A 273 -63.84 -9.44 16.92
N GLU A 274 -62.66 -9.11 16.40
CA GLU A 274 -61.43 -9.87 16.16
C GLU A 274 -60.78 -9.16 14.95
N THR A 275 -59.53 -8.69 14.93
CA THR A 275 -58.35 -9.04 15.70
C THR A 275 -57.23 -8.01 15.38
N LEU A 276 -56.26 -7.89 16.29
CA LEU A 276 -54.82 -7.63 16.04
C LEU A 276 -54.35 -6.19 15.75
N THR A 277 -53.81 -5.60 16.82
CA THR A 277 -52.51 -4.91 16.91
C THR A 277 -51.70 -4.80 15.61
N GLY A 278 -51.49 -3.57 15.13
CA GLY A 278 -50.43 -3.21 14.19
C GLY A 278 -49.63 -2.06 14.78
N ALA A 279 -48.52 -2.38 15.44
CA ALA A 279 -47.52 -1.42 15.87
C ALA A 279 -46.82 -0.78 14.67
N GLU A 280 -46.33 0.43 14.89
CA GLU A 280 -45.68 1.37 13.98
C GLU A 280 -44.56 0.75 13.12
N ASN A 281 -44.48 1.14 11.85
CA ASN A 281 -43.28 0.93 11.02
C ASN A 281 -42.44 2.22 11.01
N GLU A 282 -41.63 2.42 12.04
CA GLU A 282 -40.49 3.34 11.96
C GLU A 282 -39.50 2.85 10.89
N PHE A 283 -39.05 3.75 10.02
CA PHE A 283 -37.97 3.47 9.07
C PHE A 283 -36.68 3.10 9.83
N LYS A 284 -36.18 1.88 9.58
CA LYS A 284 -34.99 1.31 10.24
C LYS A 284 -33.77 2.23 10.12
N LYS A 285 -33.25 2.70 11.26
CA LYS A 285 -31.95 3.38 11.37
C LYS A 285 -30.82 2.36 11.48
N TYR A 286 -29.79 2.49 10.63
CA TYR A 286 -28.59 1.64 10.63
C TYR A 286 -27.40 2.45 11.17
N ASN A 287 -26.93 2.10 12.37
CA ASN A 287 -25.97 2.94 13.11
C ASN A 287 -24.53 2.39 13.09
N GLN A 288 -24.29 1.30 12.37
CA GLN A 288 -22.98 0.62 12.32
C GLN A 288 -22.68 0.14 10.89
N LYS A 289 -21.44 0.36 10.46
CA LYS A 289 -20.88 -0.05 9.18
C LYS A 289 -19.59 -0.81 9.46
N MET A 290 -19.45 -2.01 8.91
CA MET A 290 -18.19 -2.75 8.87
C MET A 290 -17.76 -2.87 7.42
N THR A 291 -16.51 -2.48 7.14
CA THR A 291 -15.89 -2.63 5.82
C THR A 291 -14.78 -3.66 5.96
N LEU A 292 -14.77 -4.67 5.09
CA LEU A 292 -13.68 -5.64 4.99
C LEU A 292 -13.09 -5.54 3.59
N GLU A 293 -11.82 -5.13 3.52
CA GLU A 293 -11.05 -5.09 2.28
C GLU A 293 -10.14 -6.31 2.22
N VAL A 294 -10.19 -7.05 1.12
CA VAL A 294 -9.42 -8.28 0.91
C VAL A 294 -8.76 -8.22 -0.45
N TYR A 295 -7.47 -8.50 -0.48
CA TYR A 295 -6.67 -8.56 -1.70
C TYR A 295 -6.52 -10.01 -2.14
N PHE A 296 -6.64 -10.26 -3.44
CA PHE A 296 -6.50 -11.57 -4.06
C PHE A 296 -5.36 -11.54 -5.06
N GLU A 297 -4.58 -12.61 -5.13
CA GLU A 297 -3.46 -12.72 -6.06
C GLU A 297 -3.95 -12.91 -7.50
N ASP A 298 -5.07 -13.63 -7.67
CA ASP A 298 -5.66 -13.88 -8.98
C ASP A 298 -7.20 -13.92 -8.95
N THR A 299 -7.80 -14.04 -10.14
CA THR A 299 -9.27 -14.06 -10.28
C THR A 299 -9.89 -15.36 -9.77
N ALA A 300 -9.16 -16.48 -9.79
CA ALA A 300 -9.67 -17.76 -9.29
C ALA A 300 -9.82 -17.74 -7.77
N GLU A 301 -8.91 -17.07 -7.06
CA GLU A 301 -8.98 -16.88 -5.61
C GLU A 301 -10.15 -15.98 -5.20
N LYS A 302 -10.34 -14.86 -5.92
CA LYS A 302 -11.51 -13.99 -5.78
C LYS A 302 -12.82 -14.76 -5.99
N ASP A 303 -12.88 -15.63 -6.99
CA ASP A 303 -14.10 -16.37 -7.31
C ASP A 303 -14.36 -17.49 -6.30
N ARG A 304 -13.32 -18.17 -5.78
CA ARG A 304 -13.44 -19.08 -4.62
C ARG A 304 -13.99 -18.36 -3.38
N PHE A 305 -13.51 -17.15 -3.09
CA PHE A 305 -14.01 -16.34 -1.97
C PHE A 305 -15.50 -15.99 -2.15
N LYS A 306 -15.91 -15.58 -3.35
CA LYS A 306 -17.33 -15.32 -3.66
C LYS A 306 -18.20 -16.56 -3.49
N THR A 307 -17.75 -17.71 -4.00
CA THR A 307 -18.48 -18.98 -3.84
C THR A 307 -18.60 -19.36 -2.37
N GLY A 308 -17.56 -19.17 -1.57
CA GLY A 308 -17.58 -19.39 -0.12
C GLY A 308 -18.59 -18.49 0.59
N LEU A 309 -18.63 -17.19 0.27
CA LEU A 309 -19.64 -16.27 0.81
C LEU A 309 -21.06 -16.74 0.47
N THR A 310 -21.30 -17.16 -0.77
CA THR A 310 -22.60 -17.67 -1.20
C THR A 310 -23.00 -18.95 -0.47
N GLN A 311 -22.05 -19.87 -0.25
CA GLN A 311 -22.30 -21.09 0.55
C GLN A 311 -22.65 -20.78 2.01
N LEU A 312 -22.10 -19.70 2.56
CA LEU A 312 -22.41 -19.21 3.91
C LEU A 312 -23.69 -18.36 3.96
N GLY A 313 -24.45 -18.28 2.87
CA GLY A 313 -25.71 -17.54 2.79
C GLY A 313 -25.57 -16.04 2.51
N PHE A 314 -24.38 -15.58 2.09
CA PHE A 314 -24.12 -14.17 1.75
C PHE A 314 -23.95 -13.98 0.22
N ASP A 315 -24.90 -13.29 -0.40
CA ASP A 315 -24.81 -12.80 -1.78
C ASP A 315 -23.93 -11.53 -1.89
N PHE A 316 -23.15 -11.46 -2.96
CA PHE A 316 -22.34 -10.30 -3.33
C PHE A 316 -23.21 -9.06 -3.65
N LYS A 317 -22.79 -7.87 -3.20
CA LYS A 317 -23.47 -6.57 -3.40
C LYS A 317 -24.88 -6.45 -2.81
N LYS A 318 -25.21 -7.26 -1.80
CA LYS A 318 -26.49 -7.18 -1.10
C LYS A 318 -26.27 -6.70 0.33
N ASN A 319 -27.10 -5.75 0.79
CA ASN A 319 -27.05 -5.25 2.15
C ASN A 319 -27.80 -6.23 3.06
N TYR A 320 -27.10 -6.79 4.05
CA TYR A 320 -27.70 -7.70 5.03
C TYR A 320 -28.01 -6.97 6.33
N GLN A 321 -29.22 -7.17 6.84
CA GLN A 321 -29.60 -6.74 8.18
C GLN A 321 -29.47 -7.93 9.13
N VAL A 322 -28.63 -7.79 10.16
CA VAL A 322 -28.64 -8.73 11.29
C VAL A 322 -29.61 -8.18 12.34
N SER A 323 -30.79 -8.78 12.46
CA SER A 323 -31.72 -8.47 13.55
C SER A 323 -31.42 -9.37 14.75
N GLY A 324 -31.15 -8.77 15.91
CA GLY A 324 -30.99 -9.49 17.18
C GLY A 324 -29.58 -9.59 17.75
N TYR A 325 -28.65 -8.69 17.38
CA TYR A 325 -27.35 -8.60 18.05
C TYR A 325 -27.51 -7.94 19.43
N GLN A 326 -27.84 -8.73 20.45
CA GLN A 326 -27.61 -8.37 21.85
C GLN A 326 -26.31 -9.02 22.32
N ASN A 327 -25.62 -8.38 23.28
CA ASN A 327 -24.39 -8.88 23.88
C ASN A 327 -24.51 -10.39 24.17
N ILE A 328 -23.76 -11.20 23.43
CA ILE A 328 -23.67 -12.63 23.68
C ILE A 328 -22.55 -12.80 24.70
N GLU A 329 -22.79 -13.52 25.79
CA GLU A 329 -21.71 -13.98 26.65
C GLU A 329 -20.69 -14.76 25.80
N PRO A 330 -19.38 -14.58 26.04
CA PRO A 330 -18.36 -15.23 25.24
C PRO A 330 -18.54 -16.76 25.30
N LEU A 331 -18.82 -17.39 24.16
CA LEU A 331 -18.86 -18.84 24.03
C LEU A 331 -17.44 -19.41 24.02
N THR A 332 -17.25 -20.53 24.72
CA THR A 332 -16.01 -21.30 24.63
C THR A 332 -15.95 -22.10 23.32
N GLN A 333 -14.75 -22.45 22.87
CA GLN A 333 -14.51 -23.22 21.63
C GLN A 333 -15.33 -24.54 21.58
N ALA A 334 -15.53 -25.18 22.74
CA ALA A 334 -16.30 -26.41 22.87
C ALA A 334 -17.82 -26.20 22.64
N GLU A 335 -18.34 -25.04 23.04
CA GLU A 335 -19.76 -24.69 22.87
C GLU A 335 -20.06 -24.24 21.44
N LEU A 336 -19.08 -23.66 20.76
CA LEU A 336 -19.16 -23.31 19.34
C LEU A 336 -19.23 -24.56 18.45
N ALA A 337 -18.36 -25.56 18.69
CA ALA A 337 -18.34 -26.81 17.94
C ALA A 337 -19.66 -27.57 18.04
N ARG A 338 -20.25 -27.62 19.23
CA ARG A 338 -21.54 -28.29 19.48
C ARG A 338 -22.73 -27.64 18.78
N ARG A 339 -22.70 -26.32 18.56
CA ARG A 339 -23.78 -25.58 17.89
C ARG A 339 -23.66 -25.59 16.37
N CYS A 340 -22.44 -25.60 15.85
CA CYS A 340 -22.20 -25.54 14.40
C CYS A 340 -22.01 -26.91 13.76
N GLY A 341 -21.95 -28.00 14.54
CA GLY A 341 -21.99 -29.38 14.05
C GLY A 341 -20.68 -29.81 13.38
N TRP A 342 -19.54 -29.42 13.96
CA TRP A 342 -18.21 -29.87 13.56
C TRP A 342 -17.60 -30.69 14.69
#